data_AF-A0A4Y9Y3D9-F1
#
_entry.id   AF-A0A4Y9Y3D9-F1
#
_cell.length_a   1.000
_cell.length_b   1.000
_cell.length_c   1.000
_cell.angle_alpha   90.00
_cell.angle_beta   90.00
_cell.angle_gamma   90.00
#
_symmetry.space_group_name_H-M   'P 1'
#
loop_
_entity.id
_entity.type
_entity.pdbx_description
1 polymer ?
#
loop_
_entity_poly.entity_id
_entity_poly.type
_entity_poly.pdbx_seq_one_letter_code
_entity_poly.pdbx_strand_id
1 'polypeptide(L)'
;MQSHSKLVAQHAKACIKWYKQFLEKRLQDIIARLRGEGWGIDLDEMSKGKFAFLRSDPIILLPNVLSDHEWEQIRDYFTAEMQNYREARLRRERPALIHTRLFDLHQVVHKYALGDRRFRTVEQEYGPKFSDIALMPEIRALVEAPSDVEMQGRDFQRACSQLPTLTEQFDAKRRGILASMLAQRLGRWAPDVSAVDTDVLDLAVAWFHCETCKTYLRVPGVFAHRCQRQYVHDTDPKDFKDRYVYDVAKVSRFHAWSETDLRPIIDEDLAVLQSLIVACGLDPDTATAAQLDSLDVRLTCTTPPSWRRRSDKKLVMNWRRAVLSLPALRECETVGWERVSDDDKRRALPIEKKAREATLDEEVNQMFLQCAVCDEPWWSQTSSHGDRDLVLKHLRNHHGIPLIVRTFESGKYIYTHPDGIPETPAVWIPVE
;
A
#
# COMPACT_ATOMS: atom_id res chain seq x y z
N MET A 1 -21.95 9.01 78.87
CA MET A 1 -21.59 8.19 77.69
C MET A 1 -21.44 8.99 76.39
N GLN A 2 -22.32 9.94 76.04
CA GLN A 2 -22.22 10.72 74.78
C GLN A 2 -20.93 11.58 74.63
N SER A 3 -20.34 12.05 75.73
CA SER A 3 -19.09 12.86 75.72
C SER A 3 -17.85 12.05 75.29
N HIS A 4 -17.69 10.84 75.81
CA HIS A 4 -16.55 9.97 75.49
C HIS A 4 -16.56 9.50 74.02
N SER A 5 -17.75 9.19 73.49
CA SER A 5 -17.92 8.82 72.07
C SER A 5 -17.52 9.96 71.11
N LYS A 6 -17.84 11.22 71.45
CA LYS A 6 -17.41 12.38 70.66
C LYS A 6 -15.89 12.58 70.67
N LEU A 7 -15.25 12.40 71.83
CA LEU A 7 -13.79 12.48 71.98
C LEU A 7 -13.05 11.40 71.19
N VAL A 8 -13.52 10.16 71.25
CA VAL A 8 -12.95 9.04 70.45
C VAL A 8 -13.10 9.30 68.96
N ALA A 9 -14.26 9.79 68.50
CA ALA A 9 -14.48 10.13 67.09
C ALA A 9 -13.60 11.29 66.61
N GLN A 10 -13.35 12.30 67.45
CA GLN A 10 -12.44 13.42 67.14
C GLN A 10 -10.99 12.96 67.07
N HIS A 11 -10.55 12.14 68.01
CA HIS A 11 -9.20 11.56 68.00
C HIS A 11 -8.99 10.67 66.77
N ALA A 12 -9.94 9.80 66.43
CA ALA A 12 -9.88 8.97 65.23
C ALA A 12 -9.74 9.81 63.96
N LYS A 13 -10.52 10.90 63.83
CA LYS A 13 -10.39 11.85 62.70
C LYS A 13 -9.01 12.50 62.64
N ALA A 14 -8.46 12.91 63.79
CA ALA A 14 -7.13 13.49 63.88
C ALA A 14 -6.04 12.48 63.48
N CYS A 15 -6.14 11.24 63.95
CA CYS A 15 -5.21 10.16 63.59
C CYS A 15 -5.25 9.83 62.10
N ILE A 16 -6.44 9.74 61.49
CA ILE A 16 -6.59 9.52 60.05
C ILE A 16 -5.96 10.68 59.26
N LYS A 17 -6.19 11.93 59.69
CA LYS A 17 -5.62 13.11 59.03
C LYS A 17 -4.09 13.12 59.14
N TRP A 18 -3.57 12.89 60.34
CA TRP A 18 -2.13 12.81 60.61
C TRP A 18 -1.49 11.70 59.77
N TYR A 19 -2.07 10.50 59.76
CA TYR A 19 -1.58 9.37 58.97
C TYR A 19 -1.53 9.71 57.48
N LYS A 20 -2.57 10.33 56.91
CA LYS A 20 -2.56 10.76 55.50
C LYS A 20 -1.46 11.78 55.20
N GLN A 21 -1.27 12.77 56.07
CA GLN A 21 -0.21 13.77 55.91
C GLN A 21 1.18 13.13 55.99
N PHE A 22 1.32 12.14 56.87
CA PHE A 22 2.54 11.39 57.06
C PHE A 22 2.91 10.58 55.81
N LEU A 23 1.96 9.81 55.27
CA LEU A 23 2.15 9.05 54.03
C LEU A 23 2.49 9.95 52.84
N GLU A 24 1.84 11.11 52.73
CA GLU A 24 2.14 12.06 51.67
C GLU A 24 3.56 12.61 51.81
N LYS A 25 4.02 12.93 53.02
CA LYS A 25 5.40 13.38 53.24
C LYS A 25 6.41 12.29 52.85
N ARG A 26 6.18 11.05 53.28
CA ARG A 26 7.04 9.91 52.93
C ARG A 26 7.11 9.69 51.42
N LEU A 27 5.97 9.78 50.72
CA LEU A 27 5.91 9.72 49.26
C LEU A 27 6.74 10.84 48.61
N GLN A 28 6.61 12.08 49.07
CA GLN A 28 7.37 13.21 48.53
C GLN A 28 8.88 13.06 48.75
N ASP A 29 9.29 12.55 49.92
CA ASP A 29 10.70 12.28 50.21
C ASP A 29 11.27 11.20 49.25
N ILE A 30 10.52 10.12 48.99
CA ILE A 30 10.89 9.08 48.02
C ILE A 30 10.98 9.65 46.61
N ILE A 31 9.99 10.44 46.18
CA ILE A 31 9.98 11.09 44.86
C ILE A 31 11.20 12.00 44.69
N ALA A 32 11.54 12.79 45.71
CA ALA A 32 12.69 13.69 45.67
C ALA A 32 14.00 12.92 45.50
N ARG A 33 14.18 11.81 46.22
CA ARG A 33 15.37 10.95 46.10
C ARG A 33 15.44 10.28 44.72
N LEU A 34 14.34 9.70 44.24
CA LEU A 34 14.29 9.10 42.90
C LEU A 34 14.55 10.12 41.78
N ARG A 35 14.08 11.38 41.91
CA ARG A 35 14.45 12.46 40.98
C ARG A 35 15.96 12.70 40.97
N GLY A 36 16.57 12.75 42.15
CA GLY A 36 18.03 12.89 42.30
C GLY A 36 18.83 11.76 41.64
N GLU A 37 18.23 10.57 41.52
CA GLU A 37 18.82 9.40 40.86
C GLU A 37 18.51 9.31 39.35
N GLY A 38 17.92 10.34 38.75
CA GLY A 38 17.70 10.41 37.30
C GLY A 38 16.34 9.88 36.82
N TRP A 39 15.39 9.61 37.73
CA TRP A 39 14.04 9.15 37.38
C TRP A 39 13.04 10.27 37.09
N GLY A 40 13.51 11.51 36.90
CA GLY A 40 12.67 12.70 36.75
C GLY A 40 11.58 12.57 35.69
N ILE A 41 11.92 12.10 34.49
CA ILE A 41 10.98 11.96 33.37
C ILE A 41 9.86 10.94 33.68
N ASP A 42 10.22 9.80 34.28
CA ASP A 42 9.25 8.77 34.69
C ASP A 42 8.32 9.27 35.79
N LEU A 43 8.85 10.03 36.74
CA LEU A 43 8.06 10.64 37.82
C LEU A 43 7.14 11.75 37.31
N ASP A 44 7.58 12.55 36.35
CA ASP A 44 6.75 13.57 35.71
C ASP A 44 5.56 12.93 34.98
N GLU A 45 5.78 11.82 34.27
CA GLU A 45 4.67 11.06 33.65
C GLU A 45 3.75 10.45 34.72
N MET A 46 4.32 9.83 35.76
CA MET A 46 3.55 9.21 36.83
C MET A 46 2.71 10.21 37.62
N SER A 47 3.12 11.47 37.67
CA SER A 47 2.39 12.56 38.32
C SER A 47 1.01 12.81 37.69
N LYS A 48 0.83 12.53 36.38
CA LYS A 48 -0.46 12.61 35.68
C LYS A 48 -1.49 11.64 36.28
N GLY A 49 -1.03 10.48 36.71
CA GLY A 49 -1.80 9.48 37.47
C GLY A 49 -1.79 9.71 38.98
N LYS A 50 -1.35 10.88 39.44
CA LYS A 50 -1.17 11.24 40.86
C LYS A 50 -0.38 10.18 41.63
N PHE A 51 0.67 9.63 41.02
CA PHE A 51 1.52 8.61 41.62
C PHE A 51 0.77 7.37 42.11
N ALA A 52 -0.33 6.98 41.45
CA ALA A 52 -1.16 5.84 41.89
C ALA A 52 -0.34 4.55 42.11
N PHE A 53 0.62 4.27 41.22
CA PHE A 53 1.55 3.14 41.32
C PHE A 53 2.34 3.13 42.63
N LEU A 54 3.01 4.24 42.95
CA LEU A 54 3.76 4.39 44.21
C LEU A 54 2.83 4.45 45.44
N ARG A 55 1.67 5.11 45.33
CA ARG A 55 0.73 5.23 46.46
C ARG A 55 0.14 3.90 46.92
N SER A 56 0.10 2.89 46.05
CA SER A 56 -0.32 1.53 46.40
C SER A 56 0.78 0.68 47.00
N ASP A 57 2.02 1.17 47.06
CA ASP A 57 3.17 0.39 47.51
C ASP A 57 3.19 0.21 49.05
N PRO A 58 3.32 -1.03 49.56
CA PRO A 58 3.37 -1.27 51.01
C PRO A 58 4.47 -0.52 51.75
N ILE A 59 5.64 -0.28 51.13
CA ILE A 59 6.77 0.43 51.74
C ILE A 59 6.47 1.93 51.91
N ILE A 60 5.61 2.47 51.04
CA ILE A 60 5.12 3.85 51.12
C ILE A 60 4.06 3.99 52.21
N LEU A 61 3.30 2.93 52.49
CA LEU A 61 2.26 2.90 53.53
C LEU A 61 2.81 2.78 54.97
N LEU A 62 4.13 2.66 55.14
CA LEU A 62 4.76 2.55 56.45
C LEU A 62 4.76 3.91 57.21
N PRO A 63 4.34 3.92 58.50
CA PRO A 63 4.24 5.14 59.31
C PRO A 63 5.56 5.55 59.98
N ASN A 64 6.68 5.50 59.25
CA ASN A 64 8.02 5.90 59.71
C ASN A 64 8.68 6.95 58.78
N VAL A 65 9.46 7.85 59.38
CA VAL A 65 10.14 8.93 58.64
C VAL A 65 11.28 8.29 57.87
N LEU A 66 11.36 8.58 56.57
CA LEU A 66 12.39 8.01 55.71
C LEU A 66 13.77 8.57 56.08
N SER A 67 14.55 7.77 56.81
CA SER A 67 15.95 8.08 57.10
C SER A 67 16.87 7.74 55.93
N ASP A 68 18.10 8.26 55.92
CA ASP A 68 19.08 7.90 54.88
C ASP A 68 19.42 6.41 54.89
N HIS A 69 19.55 5.81 56.08
CA HIS A 69 19.79 4.38 56.21
C HIS A 69 18.61 3.53 55.69
N GLU A 70 17.38 3.94 55.98
CA GLU A 70 16.19 3.27 55.45
C GLU A 70 16.11 3.42 53.93
N TRP A 71 16.45 4.59 53.40
CA TRP A 71 16.53 4.79 51.96
C TRP A 71 17.51 3.81 51.31
N GLU A 72 18.72 3.66 51.84
CA GLU A 72 19.71 2.71 51.32
C GLU A 72 19.17 1.28 51.27
N GLN A 73 18.34 0.86 52.24
CA GLN A 73 17.74 -0.47 52.27
C GLN A 73 16.64 -0.67 51.22
N ILE A 74 15.86 0.36 50.92
CA ILE A 74 14.71 0.27 49.99
C ILE A 74 15.02 0.79 48.59
N ARG A 75 16.20 1.38 48.38
CA ARG A 75 16.64 2.02 47.13
C ARG A 75 16.60 1.05 45.95
N ASP A 76 17.20 -0.12 46.10
CA ASP A 76 17.30 -1.10 45.01
C ASP A 76 15.91 -1.61 44.60
N TYR A 77 15.01 -1.76 45.58
CA TYR A 77 13.61 -2.10 45.33
C TYR A 77 12.93 -1.04 44.47
N PHE A 78 12.98 0.24 44.86
CA PHE A 78 12.35 1.30 44.07
C PHE A 78 13.04 1.51 42.72
N THR A 79 14.35 1.26 42.62
CA THR A 79 15.07 1.30 41.34
C THR A 79 14.52 0.24 40.39
N ALA A 80 14.29 -0.98 40.87
CA ALA A 80 13.67 -2.06 40.09
C ALA A 80 12.22 -1.71 39.70
N GLU A 81 11.41 -1.20 40.64
CA GLU A 81 10.03 -0.79 40.36
C GLU A 81 9.96 0.37 39.35
N MET A 82 10.85 1.35 39.44
CA MET A 82 10.93 2.44 38.47
C MET A 82 11.38 1.97 37.10
N GLN A 83 12.28 0.99 37.03
CA GLN A 83 12.66 0.35 35.77
C GLN A 83 11.47 -0.40 35.14
N ASN A 84 10.71 -1.17 35.93
CA ASN A 84 9.50 -1.84 35.47
C ASN A 84 8.46 -0.84 34.94
N TYR A 85 8.27 0.27 35.67
CA TYR A 85 7.38 1.35 35.25
C TYR A 85 7.84 1.99 33.93
N ARG A 86 9.14 2.30 33.81
CA ARG A 86 9.74 2.86 32.59
C ARG A 86 9.52 1.93 31.40
N GLU A 87 9.77 0.64 31.54
CA GLU A 87 9.54 -0.34 30.48
C GLU A 87 8.07 -0.43 30.08
N ALA A 88 7.15 -0.48 31.05
CA ALA A 88 5.72 -0.50 30.78
C ALA A 88 5.24 0.78 30.08
N ARG A 89 5.75 1.95 30.50
CA ARG A 89 5.49 3.24 29.85
C ARG A 89 5.99 3.23 28.41
N LEU A 90 7.26 2.87 28.19
CA LEU A 90 7.86 2.83 26.85
C LEU A 90 7.10 1.87 25.93
N ARG A 91 6.66 0.70 26.42
CA ARG A 91 5.80 -0.22 25.66
C ARG A 91 4.46 0.41 25.26
N ARG A 92 3.85 1.20 26.14
CA ARG A 92 2.57 1.89 25.88
C ARG A 92 2.73 3.06 24.90
N GLU A 93 3.85 3.79 24.98
CA GLU A 93 4.12 4.96 24.15
C GLU A 93 4.66 4.60 22.76
N ARG A 94 5.36 3.45 22.63
CA ARG A 94 6.00 3.02 21.39
C ARG A 94 5.05 2.99 20.18
N PRO A 95 3.81 2.46 20.25
CA PRO A 95 2.91 2.47 19.09
C PRO A 95 2.58 3.89 18.60
N ALA A 96 2.37 4.84 19.53
CA ALA A 96 2.09 6.23 19.16
C ALA A 96 3.33 6.88 18.52
N LEU A 97 4.52 6.64 19.06
CA LEU A 97 5.78 7.12 18.51
C LEU A 97 6.02 6.59 17.08
N ILE A 98 5.84 5.27 16.87
CA ILE A 98 5.98 4.65 15.54
C ILE A 98 4.98 5.27 14.57
N HIS A 99 3.73 5.47 15.00
CA HIS A 99 2.72 6.09 14.15
C HIS A 99 3.09 7.53 13.74
N THR A 100 3.56 8.35 14.68
CA THR A 100 4.06 9.71 14.38
C THR A 100 5.23 9.66 13.39
N ARG A 101 6.21 8.79 13.63
CA ARG A 101 7.37 8.62 12.75
C ARG A 101 6.99 8.16 11.34
N LEU A 102 6.02 7.26 11.21
CA LEU A 102 5.49 6.82 9.91
C LEU A 102 4.77 7.96 9.18
N PHE A 103 4.04 8.81 9.90
CA PHE A 103 3.38 9.98 9.31
C PHE A 103 4.39 11.02 8.81
N ASP A 104 5.44 11.30 9.58
CA ASP A 104 6.54 12.17 9.17
C ASP A 104 7.25 11.61 7.92
N LEU A 105 7.53 10.30 7.90
CA LEU A 105 8.10 9.63 6.73
C LEU A 105 7.16 9.73 5.52
N HIS A 106 5.85 9.52 5.69
CA HIS A 106 4.86 9.62 4.60
C HIS A 106 4.91 11.00 3.95
N GLN A 107 4.97 12.07 4.73
CA GLN A 107 5.11 13.43 4.22
C GLN A 107 6.40 13.64 3.42
N VAL A 108 7.53 13.10 3.89
CA VAL A 108 8.82 13.24 3.19
C VAL A 108 8.80 12.45 1.88
N VAL A 109 8.33 11.20 1.89
CA VAL A 109 8.20 10.34 0.70
C VAL A 109 7.24 10.98 -0.31
N HIS A 110 6.11 11.50 0.14
CA HIS A 110 5.13 12.18 -0.69
C HIS A 110 5.75 13.40 -1.39
N LYS A 111 6.44 14.25 -0.63
CA LYS A 111 7.15 15.42 -1.17
C LYS A 111 8.23 15.02 -2.18
N TYR A 112 8.97 13.96 -1.89
CA TYR A 112 9.98 13.42 -2.80
C TYR A 112 9.34 12.93 -4.12
N ALA A 113 8.26 12.14 -4.03
CA ALA A 113 7.55 11.62 -5.18
C ALA A 113 7.00 12.74 -6.08
N LEU A 114 6.49 13.83 -5.51
CA LEU A 114 6.00 14.97 -6.30
C LEU A 114 7.12 15.76 -6.99
N GLY A 115 8.33 15.77 -6.41
CA GLY A 115 9.47 16.54 -6.88
C GLY A 115 9.12 18.01 -7.20
N ASP A 116 9.77 18.56 -8.23
CA ASP A 116 9.48 19.92 -8.70
C ASP A 116 8.15 20.03 -9.46
N ARG A 117 7.61 18.89 -9.92
CA ARG A 117 6.38 18.83 -10.72
C ARG A 117 5.16 19.21 -9.89
N ARG A 118 5.20 18.95 -8.57
CA ARG A 118 4.08 19.14 -7.61
C ARG A 118 2.79 18.37 -7.95
N PHE A 119 2.84 17.51 -8.97
CA PHE A 119 1.74 16.67 -9.41
C PHE A 119 2.25 15.27 -9.68
N ARG A 120 1.41 14.30 -9.37
CA ARG A 120 1.57 12.90 -9.71
C ARG A 120 1.26 12.64 -11.17
N THR A 121 1.86 11.60 -11.70
CA THR A 121 1.62 11.14 -13.07
C THR A 121 1.39 9.63 -13.10
N VAL A 122 0.84 9.15 -14.22
CA VAL A 122 0.57 7.73 -14.41
C VAL A 122 1.84 6.87 -14.30
N GLU A 123 2.99 7.40 -14.69
CA GLU A 123 4.28 6.69 -14.61
C GLU A 123 4.65 6.34 -13.16
N GLN A 124 4.23 7.16 -12.20
CA GLN A 124 4.48 6.91 -10.78
C GLN A 124 3.60 5.80 -10.20
N GLU A 125 2.58 5.33 -10.94
CA GLU A 125 1.80 4.15 -10.54
C GLU A 125 2.60 2.86 -10.65
N TYR A 126 3.59 2.81 -11.54
CA TYR A 126 4.43 1.62 -11.72
C TYR A 126 5.53 1.49 -10.64
N GLY A 127 5.90 2.59 -9.99
CA GLY A 127 6.94 2.62 -8.96
C GLY A 127 6.51 2.10 -7.58
N PRO A 128 7.43 2.08 -6.61
CA PRO A 128 7.11 1.80 -5.23
C PRO A 128 6.20 2.89 -4.64
N LYS A 129 5.30 2.47 -3.76
CA LYS A 129 4.43 3.34 -2.96
C LYS A 129 5.00 3.47 -1.55
N PHE A 130 4.39 4.33 -0.75
CA PHE A 130 4.83 4.54 0.63
C PHE A 130 4.95 3.24 1.43
N SER A 131 3.98 2.34 1.32
CA SER A 131 4.02 1.03 2.00
C SER A 131 5.24 0.20 1.60
N ASP A 132 5.66 0.22 0.34
CA ASP A 132 6.87 -0.47 -0.12
C ASP A 132 8.13 0.16 0.48
N ILE A 133 8.19 1.49 0.46
CA ILE A 133 9.34 2.27 0.94
C ILE A 133 9.52 2.11 2.44
N ALA A 134 8.44 2.21 3.21
CA ALA A 134 8.48 2.09 4.67
C ALA A 134 8.92 0.69 5.12
N LEU A 135 8.69 -0.34 4.30
CA LEU A 135 9.12 -1.71 4.58
C LEU A 135 10.56 -2.01 4.14
N MET A 136 11.24 -1.09 3.45
CA MET A 136 12.66 -1.24 3.13
C MET A 136 13.48 -1.30 4.44
N PRO A 137 14.44 -2.24 4.58
CA PRO A 137 15.16 -2.45 5.84
C PRO A 137 15.80 -1.17 6.42
N GLU A 138 16.37 -0.33 5.56
CA GLU A 138 17.04 0.92 5.91
C GLU A 138 16.06 1.94 6.49
N ILE A 139 14.86 2.03 5.90
CA ILE A 139 13.81 2.95 6.33
C ILE A 139 13.11 2.44 7.58
N ARG A 140 12.83 1.14 7.63
CA ARG A 140 12.25 0.49 8.81
C ARG A 140 13.13 0.66 10.04
N ALA A 141 14.44 0.44 9.92
CA ALA A 141 15.39 0.60 11.01
C ALA A 141 15.37 2.04 11.58
N LEU A 142 15.18 3.03 10.72
CA LEU A 142 15.03 4.43 11.13
C LEU A 142 13.73 4.63 11.93
N VAL A 143 12.60 4.16 11.42
CA VAL A 143 11.31 4.32 12.10
C VAL A 143 11.28 3.59 13.45
N GLU A 144 11.82 2.37 13.50
CA GLU A 144 11.85 1.52 14.71
C GLU A 144 12.98 1.85 15.70
N ALA A 145 13.76 2.91 15.44
CA ALA A 145 14.83 3.36 16.31
C ALA A 145 14.37 3.50 17.79
N PRO A 146 15.28 3.35 18.76
CA PRO A 146 14.93 3.46 20.18
C PRO A 146 14.16 4.76 20.53
N SER A 147 13.32 4.69 21.58
CA SER A 147 12.42 5.79 21.95
C SER A 147 13.15 7.00 22.55
N ASP A 148 14.35 6.79 23.07
CA ASP A 148 15.27 7.81 23.60
C ASP A 148 16.01 8.59 22.51
N VAL A 149 15.94 8.13 21.25
CA VAL A 149 16.48 8.85 20.10
C VAL A 149 15.42 9.83 19.59
N GLU A 150 15.66 11.13 19.83
CA GLU A 150 14.88 12.20 19.23
C GLU A 150 15.14 12.20 17.71
N MET A 151 14.11 11.87 16.94
CA MET A 151 14.17 11.95 15.48
C MET A 151 13.48 13.20 14.98
N GLN A 152 14.11 13.87 14.04
CA GLN A 152 13.59 15.07 13.41
C GLN A 152 13.38 14.83 11.92
N GLY A 153 12.54 15.65 11.27
CA GLY A 153 12.23 15.52 9.85
C GLY A 153 13.47 15.50 8.93
N ARG A 154 14.59 16.11 9.34
CA ARG A 154 15.87 16.06 8.60
C ARG A 154 16.48 14.66 8.50
N ASP A 155 16.23 13.80 9.49
CA ASP A 155 16.80 12.45 9.54
C ASP A 155 16.12 11.57 8.49
N PHE A 156 14.79 11.71 8.36
CA PHE A 156 14.03 11.13 7.27
C PHE A 156 14.42 11.69 5.90
N GLN A 157 14.65 13.00 5.78
CA GLN A 157 15.12 13.59 4.51
C GLN A 157 16.47 13.03 4.08
N ARG A 158 17.40 12.84 5.02
CA ARG A 158 18.70 12.22 4.74
C ARG A 158 18.53 10.79 4.25
N ALA A 159 17.72 9.98 4.93
CA ALA A 159 17.43 8.62 4.47
C ALA A 159 16.76 8.63 3.08
N CYS A 160 15.89 9.60 2.82
CA CYS A 160 15.22 9.74 1.54
C CYS A 160 16.15 10.09 0.36
N SER A 161 17.37 10.57 0.63
CA SER A 161 18.38 10.78 -0.44
C SER A 161 18.80 9.48 -1.12
N GLN A 162 18.60 8.33 -0.48
CA GLN A 162 18.89 7.00 -1.02
C GLN A 162 17.72 6.40 -1.81
N LEU A 163 16.55 7.04 -1.82
CA LEU A 163 15.34 6.51 -2.48
C LEU A 163 15.51 6.18 -3.96
N PRO A 164 16.26 6.93 -4.80
CA PRO A 164 16.49 6.53 -6.18
C PRO A 164 17.06 5.10 -6.27
N THR A 165 18.14 4.84 -5.55
CA THR A 165 18.83 3.55 -5.54
C THR A 165 17.97 2.45 -4.94
N LEU A 166 17.27 2.74 -3.82
CA LEU A 166 16.39 1.75 -3.19
C LEU A 166 15.19 1.40 -4.10
N THR A 167 14.68 2.37 -4.85
CA THR A 167 13.60 2.18 -5.83
C THR A 167 14.05 1.33 -6.99
N GLU A 168 15.23 1.60 -7.56
CA GLU A 168 15.82 0.77 -8.63
C GLU A 168 16.02 -0.68 -8.17
N GLN A 169 16.52 -0.90 -6.95
CA GLN A 169 16.68 -2.24 -6.38
C GLN A 169 15.33 -2.94 -6.18
N PHE A 170 14.33 -2.21 -5.69
CA PHE A 170 12.99 -2.74 -5.51
C PHE A 170 12.34 -3.13 -6.85
N ASP A 171 12.48 -2.29 -7.86
CA ASP A 171 11.97 -2.55 -9.21
C ASP A 171 12.67 -3.74 -9.86
N ALA A 172 13.99 -3.82 -9.73
CA ALA A 172 14.78 -4.96 -10.19
C ALA A 172 14.32 -6.26 -9.50
N LYS A 173 14.07 -6.22 -8.19
CA LYS A 173 13.56 -7.38 -7.42
C LYS A 173 12.19 -7.82 -7.94
N ARG A 174 11.24 -6.89 -8.10
CA ARG A 174 9.89 -7.22 -8.61
C ARG A 174 9.95 -7.77 -10.04
N ARG A 175 10.77 -7.17 -10.92
CA ARG A 175 11.01 -7.70 -12.28
C ARG A 175 11.59 -9.11 -12.23
N GLY A 176 12.56 -9.37 -11.36
CA GLY A 176 13.16 -10.70 -11.18
C GLY A 176 12.16 -11.77 -10.74
N ILE A 177 11.22 -11.43 -9.85
CA ILE A 177 10.12 -12.34 -9.44
C ILE A 177 9.26 -12.70 -10.65
N LEU A 178 8.78 -11.69 -11.39
CA LEU A 178 7.92 -11.88 -12.57
C LEU A 178 8.64 -12.66 -13.69
N ALA A 179 9.92 -12.35 -13.93
CA ALA A 179 10.75 -13.05 -14.91
C ALA A 179 10.92 -14.53 -14.54
N SER A 180 11.16 -14.83 -13.27
CA SER A 180 11.30 -16.20 -12.77
C SER A 180 10.01 -17.01 -12.95
N MET A 181 8.85 -16.41 -12.65
CA MET A 181 7.54 -17.04 -12.87
C MET A 181 7.32 -17.43 -14.33
N LEU A 182 7.65 -16.53 -15.27
CA LEU A 182 7.52 -16.81 -16.70
C LEU A 182 8.56 -17.80 -17.21
N ALA A 183 9.82 -17.68 -16.80
CA ALA A 183 10.87 -18.61 -17.21
C ALA A 183 10.52 -20.05 -16.79
N GLN A 184 9.97 -20.24 -15.60
CA GLN A 184 9.47 -21.53 -15.13
C GLN A 184 8.29 -22.00 -16.00
N ARG A 185 7.29 -21.14 -16.27
CA ARG A 185 6.12 -21.48 -17.11
C ARG A 185 6.53 -21.88 -18.53
N LEU A 186 7.50 -21.20 -19.11
CA LEU A 186 7.94 -21.41 -20.49
C LEU A 186 8.99 -22.52 -20.62
N GLY A 187 9.38 -23.19 -19.52
CA GLY A 187 10.43 -24.21 -19.54
C GLY A 187 11.82 -23.67 -19.89
N ARG A 188 12.06 -22.36 -19.73
CA ARG A 188 13.32 -21.67 -20.06
C ARG A 188 14.28 -21.57 -18.87
N TRP A 189 14.06 -22.40 -17.85
CA TRP A 189 14.93 -22.41 -16.67
C TRP A 189 16.30 -22.99 -17.03
N ALA A 190 17.27 -22.12 -17.27
CA ALA A 190 18.68 -22.49 -17.32
C ALA A 190 19.40 -21.79 -16.15
N PRO A 191 20.08 -22.52 -15.25
CA PRO A 191 20.86 -21.91 -14.16
C PRO A 191 22.07 -21.12 -14.64
N ASP A 192 22.44 -21.25 -15.92
CA ASP A 192 23.70 -20.77 -16.47
C ASP A 192 23.59 -20.50 -17.98
N VAL A 193 22.88 -19.44 -18.39
CA VAL A 193 22.92 -18.96 -19.77
C VAL A 193 22.95 -17.43 -19.79
N SER A 194 24.17 -16.92 -19.85
CA SER A 194 24.48 -15.75 -20.66
C SER A 194 24.14 -16.10 -22.13
N ALA A 195 23.38 -15.23 -22.81
CA ALA A 195 23.03 -15.28 -24.26
C ALA A 195 21.57 -15.61 -24.68
N VAL A 196 20.57 -15.00 -24.04
CA VAL A 196 19.37 -14.57 -24.77
C VAL A 196 19.26 -13.05 -24.64
N ASP A 197 19.42 -12.32 -25.73
CA ASP A 197 19.37 -10.83 -25.75
C ASP A 197 17.99 -10.27 -25.38
N THR A 198 16.95 -11.09 -25.46
CA THR A 198 15.56 -10.69 -25.18
C THR A 198 15.15 -11.04 -23.75
N ASP A 199 14.78 -10.03 -22.97
CA ASP A 199 14.18 -10.22 -21.65
C ASP A 199 12.88 -11.04 -21.77
N VAL A 200 12.72 -12.08 -20.95
CA VAL A 200 11.52 -12.94 -20.93
C VAL A 200 10.23 -12.13 -20.74
N LEU A 201 10.30 -10.98 -20.07
CA LEU A 201 9.16 -10.08 -19.86
C LEU A 201 8.74 -9.32 -21.13
N ASP A 202 9.63 -9.21 -22.12
CA ASP A 202 9.37 -8.53 -23.38
C ASP A 202 8.68 -9.43 -24.41
N LEU A 203 8.70 -10.76 -24.20
CA LEU A 203 8.05 -11.72 -25.09
C LEU A 203 6.55 -11.43 -25.25
N ALA A 204 6.01 -11.70 -26.43
CA ALA A 204 4.59 -11.57 -26.75
C ALA A 204 3.72 -12.45 -25.83
N VAL A 205 4.26 -13.61 -25.42
CA VAL A 205 3.62 -14.56 -24.49
C VAL A 205 3.68 -14.15 -23.01
N ALA A 206 4.44 -13.11 -22.66
CA ALA A 206 4.67 -12.68 -21.28
C ALA A 206 3.45 -11.96 -20.68
N TRP A 207 2.48 -12.75 -20.21
CA TRP A 207 1.26 -12.29 -19.55
C TRP A 207 1.10 -12.91 -18.17
N PHE A 208 0.48 -12.16 -17.28
CA PHE A 208 0.17 -12.55 -15.91
C PHE A 208 -1.33 -12.54 -15.69
N HIS A 209 -1.87 -13.62 -15.14
CA HIS A 209 -3.25 -13.73 -14.72
C HIS A 209 -3.38 -13.26 -13.26
N CYS A 210 -4.24 -12.29 -13.01
CA CYS A 210 -4.61 -11.87 -11.65
C CYS A 210 -5.75 -12.75 -11.12
N GLU A 211 -5.52 -13.50 -10.05
CA GLU A 211 -6.51 -14.41 -9.47
C GLU A 211 -7.68 -13.66 -8.81
N THR A 212 -7.50 -12.42 -8.39
CA THR A 212 -8.57 -11.62 -7.75
C THR A 212 -9.58 -11.11 -8.78
N CYS A 213 -9.11 -10.44 -9.84
CA CYS A 213 -9.98 -9.79 -10.83
C CYS A 213 -10.13 -10.56 -12.14
N LYS A 214 -9.47 -11.73 -12.26
CA LYS A 214 -9.50 -12.63 -13.42
C LYS A 214 -9.08 -11.98 -14.74
N THR A 215 -8.24 -10.95 -14.67
CA THR A 215 -7.75 -10.19 -15.84
C THR A 215 -6.29 -10.54 -16.15
N TYR A 216 -5.94 -10.46 -17.43
CA TYR A 216 -4.58 -10.59 -17.92
C TYR A 216 -3.86 -9.24 -17.95
N LEU A 217 -2.61 -9.26 -17.47
CA LEU A 217 -1.77 -8.08 -17.29
C LEU A 217 -0.39 -8.32 -17.92
N ARG A 218 0.25 -7.24 -18.35
CA ARG A 218 1.65 -7.21 -18.78
C ARG A 218 2.46 -6.24 -17.95
N VAL A 219 3.77 -6.37 -17.97
CA VAL A 219 4.68 -5.31 -17.53
C VAL A 219 4.53 -4.09 -18.47
N PRO A 220 4.49 -2.84 -17.96
CA PRO A 220 4.58 -2.46 -16.54
C PRO A 220 3.25 -2.46 -15.77
N GLY A 221 2.11 -2.68 -16.43
CA GLY A 221 0.76 -2.66 -15.83
C GLY A 221 0.62 -3.50 -14.55
N VAL A 222 1.27 -4.65 -14.47
CA VAL A 222 1.32 -5.51 -13.26
C VAL A 222 1.79 -4.76 -12.00
N PHE A 223 2.69 -3.78 -12.13
CA PHE A 223 3.22 -3.05 -10.99
C PHE A 223 2.24 -2.01 -10.42
N ALA A 224 1.36 -1.50 -11.27
CA ALA A 224 0.31 -0.56 -10.88
C ALA A 224 -0.98 -1.26 -10.45
N HIS A 225 -1.17 -2.53 -10.81
CA HIS A 225 -2.46 -3.19 -10.63
C HIS A 225 -2.92 -3.22 -9.16
N ARG A 226 -4.15 -2.76 -8.90
CA ARG A 226 -4.67 -2.52 -7.54
C ARG A 226 -4.80 -3.79 -6.71
N CYS A 227 -5.01 -4.95 -7.34
CA CYS A 227 -5.14 -6.22 -6.63
C CYS A 227 -3.84 -6.61 -5.92
N GLN A 228 -2.70 -6.10 -6.35
CA GLN A 228 -1.37 -6.36 -5.77
C GLN A 228 -1.14 -5.46 -4.55
N ARG A 229 -2.11 -4.60 -4.22
CA ARG A 229 -2.07 -3.64 -3.12
C ARG A 229 -3.44 -3.62 -2.44
N GLN A 230 -3.75 -4.67 -1.69
CA GLN A 230 -5.01 -4.78 -0.98
C GLN A 230 -5.27 -3.54 -0.10
N TYR A 231 -6.54 -3.16 0.04
CA TYR A 231 -6.93 -2.07 0.92
C TYR A 231 -6.93 -2.53 2.37
N VAL A 232 -6.33 -1.75 3.28
CA VAL A 232 -6.10 -2.20 4.67
C VAL A 232 -7.38 -2.46 5.46
N HIS A 233 -8.50 -1.82 5.10
CA HIS A 233 -9.77 -2.04 5.79
C HIS A 233 -10.36 -3.43 5.54
N ASP A 234 -9.88 -4.14 4.52
CA ASP A 234 -10.33 -5.49 4.20
C ASP A 234 -9.53 -6.57 4.96
N THR A 235 -8.67 -6.18 5.92
CA THR A 235 -7.77 -7.08 6.65
C THR A 235 -7.93 -6.91 8.17
N ASP A 236 -8.01 -8.02 8.92
CA ASP A 236 -8.04 -7.98 10.38
C ASP A 236 -6.62 -7.68 10.91
N PRO A 237 -6.43 -6.77 11.88
CA PRO A 237 -5.13 -6.56 12.53
C PRO A 237 -4.45 -7.85 13.01
N LYS A 238 -5.21 -8.90 13.33
CA LYS A 238 -4.70 -10.21 13.76
C LYS A 238 -4.05 -11.02 12.64
N ASP A 239 -4.35 -10.72 11.38
CA ASP A 239 -3.75 -11.40 10.22
C ASP A 239 -2.27 -11.01 10.05
N PHE A 240 -1.83 -9.92 10.69
CA PHE A 240 -0.46 -9.45 10.65
C PHE A 240 0.38 -10.10 11.75
N LYS A 241 1.35 -10.92 11.34
CA LYS A 241 2.39 -11.43 12.24
C LYS A 241 3.29 -10.32 12.77
N ASP A 242 3.50 -9.30 11.96
CA ASP A 242 4.37 -8.18 12.25
C ASP A 242 3.55 -6.90 12.43
N ARG A 243 3.58 -6.35 13.65
CA ARG A 243 2.83 -5.15 14.00
C ARG A 243 3.26 -3.93 13.16
N TYR A 244 4.55 -3.84 12.82
CA TYR A 244 5.07 -2.73 12.02
C TYR A 244 4.42 -2.70 10.62
N VAL A 245 4.26 -3.88 10.01
CA VAL A 245 3.62 -4.02 8.69
C VAL A 245 2.17 -3.53 8.73
N TYR A 246 1.44 -3.85 9.80
CA TYR A 246 0.09 -3.33 10.02
C TYR A 246 0.08 -1.80 10.15
N ASP A 247 0.97 -1.25 10.98
CA ASP A 247 1.01 0.20 11.22
C ASP A 247 1.39 0.97 9.93
N VAL A 248 2.29 0.41 9.10
CA VAL A 248 2.61 0.92 7.75
C VAL A 248 1.39 0.89 6.84
N ALA A 249 0.71 -0.26 6.72
CA ALA A 249 -0.48 -0.40 5.87
C ALA A 249 -1.60 0.55 6.32
N LYS A 250 -1.73 0.79 7.63
CA LYS A 250 -2.71 1.73 8.18
C LYS A 250 -2.43 3.18 7.79
N VAL A 251 -1.16 3.61 7.83
CA VAL A 251 -0.77 4.95 7.38
C VAL A 251 -0.90 5.07 5.86
N SER A 252 -0.47 4.04 5.12
CA SER A 252 -0.56 4.01 3.65
C SER A 252 -1.97 3.83 3.11
N ARG A 253 -2.91 3.33 3.93
CA ARG A 253 -4.23 2.79 3.55
C ARG A 253 -4.21 1.54 2.65
N PHE A 254 -3.06 1.19 2.10
CA PHE A 254 -2.86 0.03 1.24
C PHE A 254 -1.69 -0.81 1.74
N HIS A 255 -1.76 -2.11 1.46
CA HIS A 255 -0.63 -3.02 1.65
C HIS A 255 0.52 -2.67 0.68
N ALA A 256 1.71 -3.17 0.99
CA ALA A 256 2.82 -3.17 0.05
C ALA A 256 2.51 -4.08 -1.15
N TRP A 257 3.21 -3.86 -2.26
CA TRP A 257 3.07 -4.66 -3.47
C TRP A 257 3.34 -6.13 -3.15
N SER A 258 2.46 -7.01 -3.63
CA SER A 258 2.60 -8.45 -3.48
C SER A 258 2.26 -9.19 -4.77
N GLU A 259 3.02 -10.26 -5.03
CA GLU A 259 2.81 -11.20 -6.11
C GLU A 259 1.76 -12.29 -5.80
N THR A 260 1.16 -12.28 -4.60
CA THR A 260 0.30 -13.37 -4.09
C THR A 260 -0.82 -13.76 -5.05
N ASP A 261 -1.47 -12.78 -5.66
CA ASP A 261 -2.58 -12.99 -6.60
C ASP A 261 -2.14 -13.10 -8.07
N LEU A 262 -0.84 -13.10 -8.36
CA LEU A 262 -0.32 -13.19 -9.72
C LEU A 262 0.09 -14.61 -10.06
N ARG A 263 -0.34 -15.07 -11.23
CA ARG A 263 0.16 -16.29 -11.87
C ARG A 263 0.66 -15.95 -13.27
N PRO A 264 1.65 -16.67 -13.81
CA PRO A 264 1.91 -16.62 -15.24
C PRO A 264 0.66 -17.10 -16.01
N ILE A 265 0.57 -16.73 -17.29
CA ILE A 265 -0.47 -17.24 -18.20
C ILE A 265 -0.65 -18.76 -18.07
N ILE A 266 -1.91 -19.21 -18.05
CA ILE A 266 -2.23 -20.64 -17.90
C ILE A 266 -1.98 -21.38 -19.22
N ASP A 267 -1.78 -22.70 -19.16
CA ASP A 267 -1.31 -23.48 -20.31
C ASP A 267 -2.33 -23.49 -21.46
N GLU A 268 -3.63 -23.56 -21.14
CA GLU A 268 -4.70 -23.54 -22.14
C GLU A 268 -4.69 -22.23 -22.95
N ASP A 269 -4.54 -21.10 -22.25
CA ASP A 269 -4.53 -19.77 -22.87
C ASP A 269 -3.18 -19.49 -23.56
N LEU A 270 -2.08 -20.06 -23.06
CA LEU A 270 -0.75 -19.96 -23.67
C LEU A 270 -0.76 -20.59 -25.06
N ALA A 271 -1.33 -21.79 -25.22
CA ALA A 271 -1.41 -22.46 -26.52
C ALA A 271 -2.20 -21.63 -27.55
N VAL A 272 -3.32 -21.01 -27.12
CA VAL A 272 -4.13 -20.14 -27.98
C VAL A 272 -3.40 -18.82 -28.29
N LEU A 273 -2.63 -18.27 -27.36
CA LEU A 273 -1.79 -17.11 -27.62
C LEU A 273 -0.65 -17.43 -28.61
N GLN A 274 -0.03 -18.60 -28.51
CA GLN A 274 0.99 -19.03 -29.46
C GLN A 274 0.41 -19.15 -30.87
N SER A 275 -0.79 -19.73 -31.02
CA SER A 275 -1.45 -19.81 -32.34
C SER A 275 -1.81 -18.42 -32.90
N LEU A 276 -2.18 -17.48 -32.03
CA LEU A 276 -2.38 -16.08 -32.41
C LEU A 276 -1.09 -15.46 -32.97
N ILE A 277 0.04 -15.66 -32.29
CA ILE A 277 1.34 -15.11 -32.71
C ILE A 277 1.76 -15.70 -34.07
N VAL A 278 1.53 -17.00 -34.27
CA VAL A 278 1.75 -17.67 -35.56
C VAL A 278 0.85 -17.08 -36.66
N ALA A 279 -0.41 -16.78 -36.37
CA ALA A 279 -1.32 -16.13 -37.31
C ALA A 279 -0.87 -14.71 -37.70
N CYS A 280 -0.08 -14.05 -36.85
CA CYS A 280 0.59 -12.78 -37.16
C CYS A 280 1.87 -12.96 -38.01
N GLY A 281 2.28 -14.20 -38.29
CA GLY A 281 3.50 -14.52 -39.03
C GLY A 281 4.78 -14.40 -38.20
N LEU A 282 4.69 -14.46 -36.88
CA LEU A 282 5.84 -14.41 -35.97
C LEU A 282 6.04 -15.75 -35.26
N ASP A 283 7.26 -15.96 -34.76
CA ASP A 283 7.61 -17.12 -33.94
C ASP A 283 7.23 -16.87 -32.47
N PRO A 284 6.33 -17.66 -31.86
CA PRO A 284 5.90 -17.48 -30.47
C PRO A 284 7.02 -17.55 -29.45
N ASP A 285 8.15 -18.21 -29.75
CA ASP A 285 9.26 -18.34 -28.82
C ASP A 285 10.15 -17.09 -28.77
N THR A 286 10.14 -16.27 -29.81
CA THR A 286 11.07 -15.13 -29.94
C THR A 286 10.35 -13.80 -30.14
N ALA A 287 9.08 -13.84 -30.55
CA ALA A 287 8.28 -12.65 -30.76
C ALA A 287 8.17 -11.82 -29.48
N THR A 288 8.42 -10.53 -29.61
CA THR A 288 8.24 -9.54 -28.56
C THR A 288 6.90 -8.83 -28.72
N ALA A 289 6.41 -8.24 -27.63
CA ALA A 289 5.22 -7.38 -27.69
C ALA A 289 5.41 -6.18 -28.60
N ALA A 290 6.62 -5.59 -28.58
CA ALA A 290 6.96 -4.44 -29.42
C ALA A 290 6.87 -4.79 -30.91
N GLN A 291 7.27 -6.00 -31.31
CA GLN A 291 7.10 -6.49 -32.69
C GLN A 291 5.61 -6.58 -33.08
N LEU A 292 4.77 -7.18 -32.23
CA LEU A 292 3.33 -7.27 -32.49
C LEU A 292 2.63 -5.91 -32.50
N ASP A 293 3.00 -5.01 -31.59
CA ASP A 293 2.51 -3.63 -31.53
C ASP A 293 2.90 -2.88 -32.82
N SER A 294 4.12 -3.10 -33.35
CA SER A 294 4.61 -2.46 -34.57
C SER A 294 3.96 -3.02 -35.85
N LEU A 295 3.63 -4.32 -35.87
CA LEU A 295 2.90 -4.93 -36.99
C LEU A 295 1.50 -4.34 -37.14
N ASP A 296 0.88 -3.91 -36.03
CA ASP A 296 -0.47 -3.34 -35.97
C ASP A 296 -1.50 -4.17 -36.74
N VAL A 297 -1.36 -5.50 -36.71
CA VAL A 297 -2.30 -6.40 -37.38
C VAL A 297 -3.64 -6.40 -36.64
N ARG A 298 -4.69 -6.70 -37.40
CA ARG A 298 -6.01 -6.95 -36.86
C ARG A 298 -6.38 -8.40 -37.10
N LEU A 299 -7.03 -8.98 -36.10
CA LEU A 299 -7.31 -10.40 -36.01
C LEU A 299 -8.82 -10.63 -35.88
N THR A 300 -9.27 -11.76 -36.38
CA THR A 300 -10.58 -12.34 -36.10
C THR A 300 -10.41 -13.74 -35.53
N CYS A 301 -11.33 -14.14 -34.66
CA CYS A 301 -11.48 -15.54 -34.30
C CYS A 301 -12.29 -16.23 -35.40
N THR A 302 -11.83 -17.38 -35.89
CA THR A 302 -12.51 -18.15 -36.96
C THR A 302 -13.70 -18.94 -36.43
N THR A 303 -13.63 -19.34 -35.16
CA THR A 303 -14.61 -20.17 -34.46
C THR A 303 -15.08 -19.47 -33.19
N PRO A 304 -15.69 -18.27 -33.28
CA PRO A 304 -16.17 -17.58 -32.09
C PRO A 304 -17.30 -18.39 -31.43
N PRO A 305 -17.44 -18.32 -30.10
CA PRO A 305 -18.53 -18.97 -29.39
C PRO A 305 -19.88 -18.45 -29.90
N SER A 306 -20.94 -19.27 -29.78
CA SER A 306 -22.25 -19.02 -30.39
C SER A 306 -22.83 -17.64 -30.05
N TRP A 307 -22.66 -17.18 -28.82
CA TRP A 307 -23.11 -15.85 -28.35
C TRP A 307 -22.31 -14.68 -28.92
N ARG A 308 -21.13 -14.92 -29.50
CA ARG A 308 -20.39 -13.96 -30.32
C ARG A 308 -20.64 -14.12 -31.80
N ARG A 309 -21.23 -15.21 -32.29
CA ARG A 309 -21.39 -15.39 -33.74
C ARG A 309 -22.43 -14.41 -34.30
N ARG A 310 -22.05 -13.67 -35.35
CA ARG A 310 -22.97 -12.86 -36.17
C ARG A 310 -22.80 -13.26 -37.62
N SER A 311 -23.85 -13.76 -38.26
CA SER A 311 -23.78 -14.26 -39.63
C SER A 311 -23.47 -13.18 -40.66
N ASP A 312 -23.76 -11.92 -40.34
CA ASP A 312 -23.61 -10.75 -41.20
C ASP A 312 -22.39 -9.88 -40.82
N LYS A 313 -21.65 -10.23 -39.76
CA LYS A 313 -20.56 -9.40 -39.23
C LYS A 313 -19.35 -10.19 -38.78
N LYS A 314 -18.18 -9.59 -38.97
CA LYS A 314 -16.88 -10.09 -38.52
C LYS A 314 -16.41 -9.30 -37.30
N LEU A 315 -15.92 -10.00 -36.28
CA LEU A 315 -15.35 -9.39 -35.08
C LEU A 315 -13.87 -9.11 -35.30
N VAL A 316 -13.48 -7.85 -35.30
CA VAL A 316 -12.11 -7.40 -35.53
C VAL A 316 -11.54 -6.86 -34.23
N MET A 317 -10.30 -7.23 -33.93
CA MET A 317 -9.60 -6.76 -32.74
C MET A 317 -8.09 -6.70 -32.94
N ASN A 318 -7.40 -5.88 -32.14
CA ASN A 318 -5.94 -5.92 -32.05
C ASN A 318 -5.48 -7.14 -31.23
N TRP A 319 -4.18 -7.44 -31.26
CA TRP A 319 -3.63 -8.63 -30.61
C TRP A 319 -3.80 -8.61 -29.08
N ARG A 320 -3.64 -7.45 -28.42
CA ARG A 320 -3.83 -7.32 -26.97
C ARG A 320 -5.26 -7.62 -26.55
N ARG A 321 -6.24 -7.09 -27.29
CA ARG A 321 -7.66 -7.33 -27.08
C ARG A 321 -8.04 -8.80 -27.31
N ALA A 322 -7.40 -9.45 -28.29
CA ALA A 322 -7.54 -10.88 -28.48
C ALA A 322 -7.05 -11.68 -27.26
N VAL A 323 -5.90 -11.33 -26.66
CA VAL A 323 -5.44 -11.95 -25.40
C VAL A 323 -6.43 -11.74 -24.26
N LEU A 324 -6.94 -10.52 -24.09
CA LEU A 324 -7.95 -10.23 -23.06
C LEU A 324 -9.27 -10.99 -23.29
N SER A 325 -9.49 -11.54 -24.48
CA SER A 325 -10.68 -12.35 -24.78
C SER A 325 -10.50 -13.85 -24.51
N LEU A 326 -9.27 -14.33 -24.26
CA LEU A 326 -8.98 -15.76 -24.07
C LEU A 326 -9.83 -16.44 -23.00
N PRO A 327 -10.09 -15.85 -21.82
CA PRO A 327 -10.95 -16.50 -20.82
C PRO A 327 -12.34 -16.83 -21.35
N ALA A 328 -12.89 -15.98 -22.23
CA ALA A 328 -14.19 -16.19 -22.86
C ALA A 328 -14.16 -17.20 -24.02
N LEU A 329 -12.97 -17.57 -24.50
CA LEU A 329 -12.76 -18.54 -25.58
C LEU A 329 -12.47 -19.94 -25.07
N ARG A 330 -12.22 -20.14 -23.77
CA ARG A 330 -11.96 -21.46 -23.15
C ARG A 330 -13.11 -22.46 -23.32
N GLU A 331 -14.33 -21.96 -23.51
CA GLU A 331 -15.52 -22.78 -23.79
C GLU A 331 -15.58 -23.30 -25.23
N CYS A 332 -14.65 -22.89 -26.10
CA CYS A 332 -14.60 -23.31 -27.49
C CYS A 332 -13.69 -24.52 -27.66
N GLU A 333 -14.18 -25.57 -28.33
CA GLU A 333 -13.39 -26.78 -28.63
C GLU A 333 -12.18 -26.50 -29.52
N THR A 334 -12.30 -25.53 -30.42
CA THR A 334 -11.20 -25.07 -31.28
C THR A 334 -11.24 -23.56 -31.39
N VAL A 335 -10.09 -22.91 -31.22
CA VAL A 335 -9.92 -21.46 -31.39
C VAL A 335 -8.86 -21.23 -32.46
N GLY A 336 -9.30 -20.78 -33.63
CA GLY A 336 -8.40 -20.33 -34.69
C GLY A 336 -8.33 -18.81 -34.76
N TRP A 337 -7.15 -18.29 -35.08
CA TRP A 337 -6.93 -16.87 -35.34
C TRP A 337 -6.56 -16.67 -36.80
N GLU A 338 -7.15 -15.65 -37.41
CA GLU A 338 -6.82 -15.23 -38.76
C GLU A 338 -6.57 -13.72 -38.79
N ARG A 339 -5.56 -13.33 -39.57
CA ARG A 339 -5.35 -11.93 -39.93
C ARG A 339 -6.49 -11.45 -40.83
N VAL A 340 -7.07 -10.31 -40.49
CA VAL A 340 -8.08 -9.67 -41.35
C VAL A 340 -7.41 -8.98 -42.54
N SER A 341 -8.16 -8.79 -43.63
CA SER A 341 -7.65 -8.09 -44.82
C SER A 341 -7.32 -6.63 -44.49
N ASP A 342 -6.45 -6.00 -45.28
CA ASP A 342 -6.14 -4.58 -45.10
C ASP A 342 -7.35 -3.67 -45.40
N ASP A 343 -8.36 -4.16 -46.14
CA ASP A 343 -9.63 -3.48 -46.32
C ASP A 343 -10.49 -3.52 -45.05
N ASP A 344 -10.67 -4.71 -44.46
CA ASP A 344 -11.35 -4.90 -43.17
C ASP A 344 -10.69 -4.07 -42.06
N LYS A 345 -9.35 -4.04 -42.02
CA LYS A 345 -8.59 -3.21 -41.09
C LYS A 345 -8.93 -1.73 -41.27
N ARG A 346 -8.92 -1.21 -42.50
CA ARG A 346 -9.28 0.19 -42.80
C ARG A 346 -10.71 0.53 -42.36
N ARG A 347 -11.64 -0.41 -42.53
CA ARG A 347 -13.04 -0.26 -42.08
C ARG A 347 -13.19 -0.31 -40.56
N ALA A 348 -12.37 -1.12 -39.87
CA ALA A 348 -12.41 -1.26 -38.42
C ALA A 348 -11.83 -0.05 -37.66
N LEU A 349 -10.71 0.52 -38.12
CA LEU A 349 -10.01 1.63 -37.45
C LEU A 349 -10.89 2.80 -36.98
N PRO A 350 -11.78 3.39 -37.80
CA PRO A 350 -12.64 4.49 -37.34
C PRO A 350 -13.64 4.04 -36.26
N ILE A 351 -14.09 2.79 -36.32
CA ILE A 351 -15.01 2.21 -35.32
C ILE A 351 -14.27 1.97 -34.01
N GLU A 352 -13.04 1.45 -34.07
CA GLU A 352 -12.17 1.23 -32.90
C GLU A 352 -11.90 2.55 -32.17
N LYS A 353 -11.55 3.60 -32.91
CA LYS A 353 -11.32 4.94 -32.34
C LYS A 353 -12.55 5.44 -31.60
N LYS A 354 -13.72 5.42 -32.25
CA LYS A 354 -14.98 5.84 -31.64
C LYS A 354 -15.37 4.99 -30.43
N ALA A 355 -15.18 3.67 -30.53
CA ALA A 355 -15.46 2.76 -29.42
C ALA A 355 -14.54 3.03 -28.22
N ARG A 356 -13.26 3.27 -28.46
CA ARG A 356 -12.29 3.59 -27.41
C ARG A 356 -12.61 4.91 -26.71
N GLU A 357 -13.00 5.94 -27.47
CA GLU A 357 -13.46 7.22 -26.92
C GLU A 357 -14.70 7.00 -26.04
N ALA A 358 -15.69 6.24 -26.50
CA ALA A 358 -16.88 5.92 -25.72
C ALA A 358 -16.55 5.12 -24.44
N THR A 359 -15.63 4.15 -24.51
CA THR A 359 -15.24 3.34 -23.35
C THR A 359 -14.54 4.20 -22.29
N LEU A 360 -13.74 5.19 -22.65
CA LEU A 360 -13.13 6.11 -21.68
C LEU A 360 -14.18 6.89 -20.86
N ASP A 361 -15.35 7.17 -21.46
CA ASP A 361 -16.45 7.88 -20.81
C ASP A 361 -17.35 6.95 -19.96
N GLU A 362 -17.19 5.62 -20.05
CA GLU A 362 -17.97 4.67 -19.25
C GLU A 362 -17.70 4.83 -17.75
N GLU A 363 -18.78 4.76 -16.95
CA GLU A 363 -18.75 4.90 -15.49
C GLU A 363 -17.71 3.98 -14.82
N VAL A 364 -17.56 2.76 -15.33
CA VAL A 364 -16.58 1.79 -14.83
C VAL A 364 -15.13 2.27 -15.00
N ASN A 365 -14.81 3.06 -16.03
CA ASN A 365 -13.46 3.59 -16.23
C ASN A 365 -13.25 4.89 -15.46
N GLN A 366 -14.33 5.64 -15.20
CA GLN A 366 -14.28 6.82 -14.35
C GLN A 366 -13.87 6.48 -12.91
N MET A 367 -14.19 5.26 -12.42
CA MET A 367 -13.80 4.78 -11.10
C MET A 367 -12.29 4.76 -10.82
N PHE A 368 -11.48 4.86 -11.88
CA PHE A 368 -10.02 4.83 -11.82
C PHE A 368 -9.39 6.21 -11.97
N LEU A 369 -10.18 7.29 -12.02
CA LEU A 369 -9.64 8.64 -11.92
C LEU A 369 -8.90 8.80 -10.59
N GLN A 370 -7.81 9.55 -10.60
CA GLN A 370 -6.93 9.77 -9.45
C GLN A 370 -6.67 11.26 -9.28
N CYS A 371 -6.49 11.69 -8.03
CA CYS A 371 -6.01 13.04 -7.73
C CYS A 371 -4.52 13.10 -8.07
N ALA A 372 -4.12 14.05 -8.93
CA ALA A 372 -2.71 14.29 -9.21
C ALA A 372 -2.02 15.06 -8.08
N VAL A 373 -2.75 15.64 -7.12
CA VAL A 373 -2.15 16.48 -6.06
C VAL A 373 -1.79 15.67 -4.82
N CYS A 374 -2.51 14.59 -4.53
CA CYS A 374 -2.27 13.75 -3.35
C CYS A 374 -2.39 12.25 -3.66
N ASP A 375 -2.04 11.42 -2.69
CA ASP A 375 -2.20 9.96 -2.70
C ASP A 375 -3.30 9.45 -1.76
N GLU A 376 -4.13 10.35 -1.22
CA GLU A 376 -5.26 9.96 -0.41
C GLU A 376 -6.29 9.15 -1.21
N PRO A 377 -6.78 8.01 -0.68
CA PRO A 377 -7.85 7.23 -1.29
C PRO A 377 -9.20 7.91 -1.04
N TRP A 378 -9.43 9.06 -1.66
CA TRP A 378 -10.64 9.87 -1.47
C TRP A 378 -11.94 9.11 -1.79
N TRP A 379 -11.88 8.06 -2.61
CA TRP A 379 -13.02 7.17 -2.89
C TRP A 379 -13.38 6.26 -1.71
N SER A 380 -12.49 6.04 -0.74
CA SER A 380 -12.77 5.14 0.39
C SER A 380 -13.79 5.69 1.39
N GLN A 381 -14.11 6.99 1.29
CA GLN A 381 -15.12 7.64 2.13
C GLN A 381 -16.53 7.56 1.53
N THR A 382 -16.65 7.15 0.27
CA THR A 382 -17.91 7.06 -0.44
C THR A 382 -18.19 5.61 -0.80
N SER A 383 -19.39 5.13 -0.49
CA SER A 383 -19.88 3.82 -0.96
C SER A 383 -20.06 3.75 -2.48
N SER A 384 -19.92 4.89 -3.18
CA SER A 384 -19.84 4.99 -4.63
C SER A 384 -18.39 4.89 -5.09
N HIS A 385 -18.15 4.03 -6.07
CA HIS A 385 -16.92 4.00 -6.83
C HIS A 385 -16.63 5.38 -7.44
N GLY A 386 -15.37 5.82 -7.40
CA GLY A 386 -15.00 7.22 -7.61
C GLY A 386 -15.39 7.78 -8.98
N ASP A 387 -16.52 8.46 -9.08
CA ASP A 387 -16.86 9.18 -10.31
C ASP A 387 -16.04 10.48 -10.44
N ARG A 388 -16.11 11.09 -11.63
CA ARG A 388 -15.44 12.37 -11.91
C ARG A 388 -15.83 13.48 -10.94
N ASP A 389 -17.09 13.51 -10.50
CA ASP A 389 -17.60 14.55 -9.60
C ASP A 389 -17.00 14.45 -8.20
N LEU A 390 -16.73 13.23 -7.73
CA LEU A 390 -16.07 12.98 -6.45
C LEU A 390 -14.61 13.45 -6.45
N VAL A 391 -13.85 13.17 -7.52
CA VAL A 391 -12.48 13.69 -7.66
C VAL A 391 -12.50 15.22 -7.63
N LEU A 392 -13.43 15.83 -8.37
CA LEU A 392 -13.57 17.28 -8.46
C LEU A 392 -13.97 17.91 -7.11
N LYS A 393 -14.88 17.28 -6.37
CA LYS A 393 -15.22 17.68 -4.99
C LYS A 393 -14.02 17.57 -4.07
N HIS A 394 -13.25 16.49 -4.16
CA HIS A 394 -12.03 16.31 -3.38
C HIS A 394 -11.00 17.41 -3.69
N LEU A 395 -10.71 17.67 -4.96
CA LEU A 395 -9.82 18.75 -5.41
C LEU A 395 -10.26 20.13 -4.87
N ARG A 396 -11.56 20.40 -4.86
CA ARG A 396 -12.11 21.64 -4.29
C ARG A 396 -11.91 21.71 -2.78
N ASN A 397 -12.28 20.66 -2.06
CA ASN A 397 -12.36 20.69 -0.60
C ASN A 397 -10.98 20.58 0.06
N HIS A 398 -10.06 19.81 -0.52
CA HIS A 398 -8.75 19.50 0.07
C HIS A 398 -7.61 20.31 -0.55
N HIS A 399 -7.75 20.74 -1.81
CA HIS A 399 -6.68 21.44 -2.53
C HIS A 399 -7.07 22.86 -2.97
N GLY A 400 -8.30 23.30 -2.71
CA GLY A 400 -8.78 24.63 -3.10
C GLY A 400 -8.85 24.85 -4.61
N ILE A 401 -8.84 23.78 -5.41
CA ILE A 401 -8.88 23.86 -6.87
C ILE A 401 -10.34 24.05 -7.31
N PRO A 402 -10.69 25.14 -8.03
CA PRO A 402 -12.06 25.43 -8.41
C PRO A 402 -12.65 24.37 -9.35
N LEU A 403 -13.96 24.08 -9.24
CA LEU A 403 -14.68 23.12 -10.10
C LEU A 403 -14.73 23.52 -11.58
N ILE A 404 -14.46 24.79 -11.90
CA ILE A 404 -14.46 25.32 -13.28
C ILE A 404 -13.07 25.11 -13.90
N VAL A 405 -12.49 23.93 -13.72
CA VAL A 405 -11.31 23.56 -14.51
C VAL A 405 -11.82 23.31 -15.92
N ARG A 406 -11.39 24.12 -16.90
CA ARG A 406 -11.67 23.83 -18.31
C ARG A 406 -11.20 22.40 -18.60
N THR A 407 -11.90 21.65 -19.44
CA THR A 407 -11.57 20.24 -19.76
C THR A 407 -10.08 20.01 -20.06
N PHE A 408 -9.42 20.98 -20.70
CA PHE A 408 -7.97 20.96 -20.96
C PHE A 408 -7.06 21.05 -19.72
N GLU A 409 -7.45 21.74 -18.66
CA GLU A 409 -6.66 21.85 -17.42
C GLU A 409 -6.94 20.67 -16.47
N SER A 410 -8.03 19.94 -16.67
CA SER A 410 -8.41 18.81 -15.81
C SER A 410 -7.38 17.68 -15.85
N GLY A 411 -6.71 17.47 -16.99
CA GLY A 411 -5.61 16.51 -17.14
C GLY A 411 -4.34 16.83 -16.34
N LYS A 412 -4.23 18.04 -15.78
CA LYS A 412 -3.11 18.40 -14.87
C LYS A 412 -3.36 17.96 -13.43
N TYR A 413 -4.62 17.95 -13.01
CA TYR A 413 -5.02 17.68 -11.62
C TYR A 413 -5.64 16.29 -11.44
N ILE A 414 -5.99 15.65 -12.55
CA ILE A 414 -6.62 14.33 -12.59
C ILE A 414 -5.92 13.51 -13.66
N TYR A 415 -5.63 12.25 -13.37
CA TYR A 415 -5.20 11.26 -14.35
C TYR A 415 -5.97 9.96 -14.14
N THR A 416 -6.01 9.10 -15.16
CA THR A 416 -6.59 7.76 -15.04
C THR A 416 -5.51 6.79 -14.59
N HIS A 417 -5.77 6.07 -13.51
CA HIS A 417 -4.92 4.97 -13.06
C HIS A 417 -4.77 3.90 -14.16
N PRO A 418 -3.62 3.22 -14.31
CA PRO A 418 -3.39 2.22 -15.37
C PRO A 418 -4.49 1.16 -15.50
N ASP A 419 -5.08 0.72 -14.38
CA ASP A 419 -6.19 -0.26 -14.38
C ASP A 419 -7.47 0.23 -15.08
N GLY A 420 -7.65 1.55 -15.19
CA GLY A 420 -8.81 2.15 -15.87
C GLY A 420 -8.52 2.62 -17.28
N ILE A 421 -7.32 2.33 -17.82
CA ILE A 421 -7.01 2.61 -19.21
C ILE A 421 -7.52 1.42 -20.04
N PRO A 422 -8.65 1.56 -20.75
CA PRO A 422 -9.20 0.44 -21.51
C PRO A 422 -8.27 0.09 -22.67
N GLU A 423 -8.10 -1.22 -22.90
CA GLU A 423 -7.56 -1.72 -24.15
C GLU A 423 -8.52 -1.40 -25.30
N THR A 424 -8.00 -1.32 -26.52
CA THR A 424 -8.81 -1.04 -27.72
C THR A 424 -9.96 -2.05 -27.82
N PRO A 425 -11.22 -1.59 -27.89
CA PRO A 425 -12.36 -2.51 -27.98
C PRO A 425 -12.34 -3.36 -29.25
N ALA A 426 -12.93 -4.55 -29.17
CA ALA A 426 -13.21 -5.34 -30.36
C ALA A 426 -14.44 -4.74 -31.08
N VAL A 427 -14.39 -4.67 -32.41
CA VAL A 427 -15.43 -4.01 -33.22
C VAL A 427 -16.02 -4.95 -34.25
N TRP A 428 -17.30 -4.72 -34.57
CA TRP A 428 -18.02 -5.49 -35.59
C TRP A 428 -18.02 -4.74 -36.92
N ILE A 429 -17.55 -5.39 -37.98
CA ILE A 429 -17.68 -4.89 -39.35
C ILE A 429 -18.60 -5.81 -40.18
N PRO A 430 -19.40 -5.29 -41.13
CA PRO A 430 -20.18 -6.13 -42.05
C PRO A 430 -19.28 -7.08 -42.87
N VAL A 431 -19.70 -8.33 -43.05
CA VAL A 431 -19.08 -9.27 -44.00
C VAL A 431 -19.52 -8.90 -45.41
N GLU A 432 -18.60 -8.87 -46.37
CA GLU A 432 -18.88 -8.66 -47.80
C GLU A 432 -19.23 -9.95 -48.53
#